data_AF-A0AAU9XEC8-F1
#
_entry.id   AF-A0AAU9XEC8-F1
#
_cell.length_a   1.000
_cell.length_b   1.000
_cell.length_c   1.000
_cell.angle_alpha   90.00
_cell.angle_beta   90.00
_cell.angle_gamma   90.00
#
_symmetry.space_group_name_H-M   'P 1'
#
loop_
_entity.id
_entity.type
_entity.pdbx_description
1 polymer ?
#
loop_
_entity_poly.entity_id
_entity_poly.type
_entity_poly.pdbx_seq_one_letter_code
_entity_poly.pdbx_strand_id
1 'polypeptide(L)'
;MEDDFEREEVSKLKGSGLLYCGQPFRTALITTTKHFSFTHLTVQEFLAARWFVKENCRITANTVCNSLNNEHCLVCELNLVYIYLTDECVDVINRLVVRKLTTLSLVTAGITVTSVASLCEALQDPSCKLTTLNLRGGSITDTSVASLCEALQHPSCKLTSLNLGISSMTDIGVVCLCEALQHPSCKLNTLTLTQNRITDTGIAILFEALQHPSCKLTTLNLGNSFTTDTSVASLCRALKHSSFKLTTLNLPS
;
A
#
# COMPACT_ATOMS: atom_id res chain seq x y z
N MET A 1 7.07 -17.98 -34.73
CA MET A 1 6.70 -16.97 -33.72
C MET A 1 7.96 -16.11 -33.57
N GLU A 2 8.23 -15.30 -34.60
CA GLU A 2 9.45 -14.49 -34.69
C GLU A 2 9.00 -13.07 -35.01
N ASP A 3 8.80 -12.27 -33.97
CA ASP A 3 8.91 -10.82 -34.07
C ASP A 3 10.33 -10.47 -33.65
N ASP A 4 11.15 -10.08 -34.63
CA ASP A 4 12.52 -9.64 -34.41
C ASP A 4 12.56 -8.31 -33.65
N PHE A 5 13.53 -8.15 -32.75
CA PHE A 5 13.76 -6.90 -32.02
C PHE A 5 14.18 -5.78 -32.97
N GLU A 6 13.68 -4.57 -32.72
CA GLU A 6 14.13 -3.38 -33.47
C GLU A 6 15.59 -3.05 -33.12
N ARG A 7 16.38 -2.63 -34.11
CA ARG A 7 17.83 -2.38 -33.93
C ARG A 7 18.16 -1.38 -32.82
N GLU A 8 17.28 -0.40 -32.60
CA GLU A 8 17.47 0.61 -31.56
C GLU A 8 17.27 0.03 -30.14
N GLU A 9 16.30 -0.88 -29.97
CA GLU A 9 16.03 -1.58 -28.70
C GLU A 9 17.23 -2.45 -28.30
N VAL A 10 17.77 -3.21 -29.26
CA VAL A 10 18.96 -4.05 -29.04
C VAL A 10 20.17 -3.21 -28.63
N SER A 11 20.31 -1.99 -29.16
CA SER A 11 21.41 -1.09 -28.82
C SER A 11 21.30 -0.57 -27.38
N LYS A 12 20.11 -0.12 -26.97
CA LYS A 12 19.84 0.37 -25.60
C LYS A 12 20.02 -0.73 -24.55
N LEU A 13 19.56 -1.95 -24.84
CA LEU A 13 19.69 -3.11 -23.95
C LEU A 13 21.14 -3.60 -23.78
N LYS A 14 21.98 -3.42 -24.80
CA LYS A 14 23.43 -3.66 -24.67
C LYS A 14 24.11 -2.62 -23.80
N GLY A 15 23.70 -1.35 -23.93
CA GLY A 15 24.23 -0.25 -23.12
C GLY A 15 23.91 -0.36 -21.63
N SER A 16 22.81 -1.02 -21.26
CA SER A 16 22.40 -1.23 -19.87
C SER A 16 22.99 -2.47 -19.20
N GLY A 17 23.72 -3.32 -19.93
CA GLY A 17 24.29 -4.58 -19.42
C GLY A 17 23.27 -5.70 -19.20
N LEU A 18 22.00 -5.49 -19.53
CA LEU A 18 20.91 -6.46 -19.37
C LEU A 18 20.86 -7.52 -20.48
N LEU A 19 21.48 -7.24 -21.63
CA LEU A 19 21.52 -8.10 -22.79
C LEU A 19 22.95 -8.49 -23.14
N TYR A 20 23.29 -9.75 -22.88
CA TYR A 20 24.56 -10.32 -23.31
C TYR A 20 24.45 -10.85 -24.74
N CYS A 21 25.36 -10.39 -25.61
CA CYS A 21 25.50 -10.88 -26.97
C CYS A 21 26.63 -11.92 -27.00
N GLY A 22 26.28 -13.19 -27.17
CA GLY A 22 27.25 -14.26 -27.33
C GLY A 22 28.07 -14.12 -28.62
N GLN A 23 29.17 -14.88 -28.71
CA GLN A 23 29.97 -14.95 -29.93
C GLN A 23 29.10 -15.47 -31.11
N PRO A 24 29.22 -14.89 -32.32
CA PRO A 24 28.50 -15.40 -33.47
C PRO A 24 28.86 -16.85 -33.76
N PHE A 25 27.88 -17.70 -34.07
CA PHE A 25 28.14 -19.05 -34.56
C PHE A 25 27.49 -19.26 -35.92
N ARG A 26 28.10 -20.14 -36.73
CA ARG A 26 27.63 -20.43 -38.09
C ARG A 26 26.44 -21.36 -38.04
N THR A 27 25.34 -20.94 -38.64
CA THR A 27 24.12 -21.75 -38.80
C THR A 27 24.04 -22.37 -40.20
N ALA A 28 24.74 -21.81 -41.19
CA ALA A 28 25.03 -22.44 -42.48
C ALA A 28 26.32 -21.88 -43.12
N LEU A 29 26.69 -22.38 -44.31
CA LEU A 29 27.95 -22.07 -45.02
C LEU A 29 28.24 -20.57 -45.22
N ILE A 30 27.20 -19.73 -45.28
CA ILE A 30 27.29 -18.28 -45.52
C ILE A 30 26.55 -17.42 -44.48
N THR A 31 25.86 -18.03 -43.53
CA THR A 31 25.02 -17.34 -42.53
C THR A 31 25.61 -17.47 -41.15
N THR A 32 25.84 -16.31 -40.51
CA THR A 32 26.25 -16.21 -39.11
C THR A 32 25.11 -15.58 -38.33
N THR A 33 24.72 -16.19 -37.21
CA THR A 33 23.64 -15.68 -36.36
C THR A 33 24.22 -15.34 -34.99
N LYS A 34 23.75 -14.24 -34.40
CA LYS A 34 24.10 -13.85 -33.02
C LYS A 34 23.05 -14.41 -32.07
N HIS A 35 23.50 -14.98 -30.96
CA HIS A 35 22.61 -15.44 -29.90
C HIS A 35 22.60 -14.45 -28.75
N PHE A 36 21.41 -14.17 -28.24
CA PHE A 36 21.17 -13.20 -27.18
C PHE A 36 20.58 -13.93 -25.97
N SER A 37 21.18 -13.72 -24.79
CA SER A 37 20.72 -14.28 -23.53
C SER A 37 20.59 -13.17 -22.49
N PHE A 38 19.47 -13.13 -21.78
CA PHE A 38 19.26 -12.22 -20.65
C PHE A 38 19.84 -12.84 -19.38
N THR A 39 20.59 -12.06 -18.62
CA THR A 39 21.36 -12.59 -17.50
C THR A 39 20.58 -12.65 -16.18
N HIS A 40 19.49 -11.87 -16.01
CA HIS A 40 18.82 -11.72 -14.70
C HIS A 40 17.29 -11.48 -14.67
N LEU A 41 16.53 -11.76 -15.74
CA LEU A 41 15.07 -11.67 -15.71
C LEU A 41 14.42 -12.85 -16.44
N THR A 42 13.27 -13.33 -15.96
CA THR A 42 12.46 -14.29 -16.73
C THR A 42 11.88 -13.60 -17.97
N VAL A 43 11.71 -14.34 -19.06
CA VAL A 43 11.14 -13.83 -20.32
C VAL A 43 9.77 -13.16 -20.10
N GLN A 44 9.03 -13.59 -19.07
CA GLN A 44 7.73 -13.02 -18.69
C GLN A 44 7.84 -11.65 -18.03
N GLU A 45 8.79 -11.44 -17.12
CA GLU A 45 9.05 -10.13 -16.53
C GLU A 45 9.58 -9.15 -17.58
N PHE A 46 10.37 -9.66 -18.53
CA PHE A 46 10.84 -8.88 -19.68
C PHE A 46 9.71 -8.49 -20.62
N LEU A 47 8.78 -9.39 -20.95
CA LEU A 47 7.63 -9.07 -21.81
C LEU A 47 6.65 -8.11 -21.10
N ALA A 48 6.48 -8.22 -19.79
CA ALA A 48 5.71 -7.25 -19.01
C ALA A 48 6.37 -5.87 -19.05
N ALA A 49 7.67 -5.78 -18.70
CA ALA A 49 8.42 -4.53 -18.76
C ALA A 49 8.50 -3.94 -20.19
N ARG A 50 8.64 -4.78 -21.21
CA ARG A 50 8.65 -4.39 -22.63
C ARG A 50 7.28 -3.87 -23.08
N TRP A 51 6.19 -4.47 -22.59
CA TRP A 51 4.84 -3.96 -22.81
C TRP A 51 4.62 -2.59 -22.14
N PHE A 52 5.10 -2.43 -20.89
CA PHE A 52 5.05 -1.14 -20.16
C PHE A 52 5.82 0.01 -20.83
N VAL A 53 6.91 -0.30 -21.54
CA VAL A 53 7.80 0.72 -22.14
C VAL A 53 7.47 1.03 -23.60
N LYS A 54 6.96 0.04 -24.36
CA LYS A 54 6.74 0.19 -25.81
C LYS A 54 5.41 0.85 -26.17
N GLU A 55 4.40 0.72 -25.30
CA GLU A 55 3.12 1.38 -25.47
C GLU A 55 3.03 2.62 -24.58
N ASN A 56 3.12 3.81 -25.17
CA ASN A 56 2.76 5.08 -24.54
C ASN A 56 1.23 5.16 -24.20
N CYS A 57 0.62 4.02 -23.88
CA CYS A 57 -0.78 3.80 -23.63
C CYS A 57 -1.10 4.11 -22.16
N ARG A 58 -2.24 4.75 -21.95
CA ARG A 58 -3.00 4.67 -20.69
C ARG A 58 -3.27 3.19 -20.38
N ILE A 59 -2.36 2.54 -19.67
CA ILE A 59 -2.65 1.24 -19.09
C ILE A 59 -3.76 1.47 -18.08
N THR A 60 -4.96 0.96 -18.37
CA THR A 60 -6.06 1.03 -17.42
C THR A 60 -5.70 0.16 -16.22
N ALA A 61 -6.04 0.62 -15.02
CA ALA A 61 -5.87 -0.17 -13.80
C ALA A 61 -6.43 -1.60 -13.95
N ASN A 62 -7.47 -1.77 -14.77
CA ASN A 62 -8.09 -3.05 -15.11
C ASN A 62 -7.08 -4.07 -15.65
N THR A 63 -6.22 -3.69 -16.60
CA THR A 63 -5.29 -4.64 -17.24
C THR A 63 -4.24 -5.15 -16.26
N VAL A 64 -3.74 -4.27 -15.38
CA VAL A 64 -2.80 -4.65 -14.30
C VAL A 64 -3.50 -5.57 -13.31
N CYS A 65 -4.70 -5.17 -12.84
CA CYS A 65 -5.48 -5.96 -11.88
C CYS A 65 -5.81 -7.37 -12.44
N ASN A 66 -6.26 -7.46 -13.69
CA ASN A 66 -6.59 -8.73 -14.33
C ASN A 66 -5.36 -9.63 -14.49
N SER A 67 -4.21 -9.06 -14.85
CA SER A 67 -2.95 -9.81 -14.95
C SER A 67 -2.51 -10.36 -13.59
N LEU A 68 -2.73 -9.59 -12.52
CA LEU A 68 -2.44 -10.00 -11.15
C LEU A 68 -3.38 -11.11 -10.64
N ASN A 69 -4.58 -11.26 -11.21
CA ASN A 69 -5.53 -12.31 -10.83
C ASN A 69 -5.13 -13.72 -11.34
N ASN A 70 -4.05 -13.83 -12.13
CA ASN A 70 -3.49 -15.11 -12.56
C ASN A 70 -2.98 -15.92 -11.35
N GLU A 71 -3.31 -17.21 -11.30
CA GLU A 71 -2.95 -18.11 -10.18
C GLU A 71 -1.45 -18.36 -10.05
N HIS A 72 -0.70 -18.20 -11.14
CA HIS A 72 0.76 -18.29 -11.14
C HIS A 72 1.45 -16.98 -10.74
N CYS A 73 0.69 -15.89 -10.53
CA CYS A 73 1.26 -14.60 -10.14
C CYS A 73 1.61 -14.60 -8.64
N LEU A 74 2.91 -14.57 -8.34
CA LEU A 74 3.46 -14.60 -6.97
C LEU A 74 3.49 -13.23 -6.27
N VAL A 75 2.96 -12.18 -6.91
CA VAL A 75 2.93 -10.83 -6.32
C VAL A 75 2.06 -10.83 -5.05
N CYS A 76 2.69 -10.50 -3.93
CA CYS A 76 2.06 -10.32 -2.63
C CYS A 76 2.07 -8.86 -2.16
N GLU A 77 2.79 -7.98 -2.87
CA GLU A 77 2.83 -6.55 -2.58
C GLU A 77 2.35 -5.77 -3.79
N LEU A 78 1.30 -4.97 -3.60
CA LEU A 78 0.73 -4.14 -4.66
C LEU A 78 0.82 -2.67 -4.28
N ASN A 79 1.50 -1.89 -5.11
CA ASN A 79 1.60 -0.44 -4.95
C ASN A 79 1.07 0.28 -6.19
N LEU A 80 -0.04 0.98 -6.03
CA LEU A 80 -0.69 1.80 -7.05
C LEU A 80 -0.66 3.25 -6.56
N VAL A 81 -0.03 4.12 -7.32
CA VAL A 81 0.18 5.53 -6.96
C VAL A 81 -0.27 6.39 -8.13
N TYR A 82 -1.15 7.36 -7.87
CA TYR A 82 -1.70 8.27 -8.89
C TYR A 82 -2.44 7.55 -10.03
N ILE A 83 -3.17 6.47 -9.71
CA ILE A 83 -3.95 5.70 -10.69
C ILE A 83 -5.43 5.78 -10.34
N TYR A 84 -6.29 6.12 -11.29
CA TYR A 84 -7.73 6.08 -11.09
C TYR A 84 -8.25 4.64 -11.13
N LEU A 85 -8.82 4.17 -10.02
CA LEU A 85 -9.44 2.84 -9.93
C LEU A 85 -10.90 2.90 -10.36
N THR A 86 -11.30 1.97 -11.24
CA THR A 86 -12.71 1.69 -11.53
C THR A 86 -13.28 0.74 -10.47
N ASP A 87 -14.59 0.64 -10.35
CA ASP A 87 -15.23 -0.32 -9.44
C ASP A 87 -14.79 -1.77 -9.73
N GLU A 88 -14.64 -2.13 -11.00
CA GLU A 88 -14.13 -3.45 -11.41
C GLU A 88 -12.69 -3.70 -10.92
N CYS A 89 -11.82 -2.67 -10.93
CA CYS A 89 -10.48 -2.79 -10.34
C CYS A 89 -10.54 -3.06 -8.85
N VAL A 90 -11.44 -2.37 -8.14
CA VAL A 90 -11.60 -2.53 -6.69
C VAL A 90 -12.01 -3.96 -6.36
N ASP A 91 -12.93 -4.55 -7.12
CA ASP A 91 -13.33 -5.95 -6.95
C ASP A 91 -12.17 -6.92 -7.14
N VAL A 92 -11.35 -6.69 -8.17
CA VAL A 92 -10.14 -7.50 -8.40
C VAL A 92 -9.16 -7.34 -7.24
N ILE A 93 -8.90 -6.10 -6.81
CA ILE A 93 -8.02 -5.81 -5.67
C ILE A 93 -8.52 -6.52 -4.40
N ASN A 94 -9.81 -6.48 -4.12
CA ASN A 94 -10.40 -7.16 -2.96
C ASN A 94 -10.18 -8.68 -3.02
N ARG A 95 -10.35 -9.30 -4.19
CA ARG A 95 -10.00 -10.72 -4.38
C ARG A 95 -8.51 -10.98 -4.14
N LEU A 96 -7.62 -10.10 -4.58
CA LEU A 96 -6.19 -10.23 -4.35
C LEU A 96 -5.83 -10.08 -2.87
N VAL A 97 -6.48 -9.16 -2.14
CA VAL A 97 -6.35 -8.95 -0.69
C VAL A 97 -6.70 -10.22 0.08
N VAL A 98 -7.83 -10.84 -0.26
CA VAL A 98 -8.27 -12.10 0.37
C VAL A 98 -7.31 -13.24 0.05
N ARG A 99 -6.88 -13.39 -1.21
CA ARG A 99 -6.12 -14.57 -1.66
C ARG A 99 -4.63 -14.53 -1.31
N LYS A 100 -3.94 -13.40 -1.51
CA LYS A 100 -2.47 -13.40 -1.51
C LYS A 100 -1.75 -12.14 -1.03
N LEU A 101 -2.36 -10.96 -1.07
CA LEU A 101 -1.62 -9.74 -0.73
C LEU A 101 -1.30 -9.67 0.77
N THR A 102 -0.06 -9.32 1.07
CA THR A 102 0.44 -8.97 2.40
C THR A 102 0.58 -7.46 2.57
N THR A 103 0.83 -6.75 1.46
CA THR A 103 0.98 -5.29 1.42
C THR A 103 0.15 -4.70 0.29
N LEU A 104 -0.67 -3.70 0.61
CA LEU A 104 -1.46 -2.95 -0.35
C LEU A 104 -1.27 -1.46 -0.12
N SER A 105 -0.89 -0.75 -1.17
CA SER A 105 -0.72 0.69 -1.17
C SER A 105 -1.49 1.27 -2.34
N LEU A 106 -2.47 2.12 -2.04
CA LEU A 106 -3.35 2.76 -3.01
C LEU A 106 -3.32 4.28 -2.79
N VAL A 107 -2.18 4.88 -3.12
CA VAL A 107 -1.93 6.29 -2.86
C VAL A 107 -2.57 7.15 -3.94
N THR A 108 -3.37 8.13 -3.53
CA THR A 108 -4.07 9.06 -4.44
C THR A 108 -4.77 8.35 -5.60
N ALA A 109 -5.41 7.21 -5.30
CA ALA A 109 -5.91 6.28 -6.32
C ALA A 109 -7.42 6.47 -6.66
N GLY A 110 -8.01 7.60 -6.28
CA GLY A 110 -9.44 7.87 -6.51
C GLY A 110 -10.39 6.97 -5.70
N ILE A 111 -9.95 6.42 -4.58
CA ILE A 111 -10.76 5.55 -3.72
C ILE A 111 -11.94 6.32 -3.14
N THR A 112 -13.14 5.76 -3.28
CA THR A 112 -14.38 6.29 -2.71
C THR A 112 -14.71 5.64 -1.36
N VAL A 113 -15.69 6.18 -0.65
CA VAL A 113 -16.19 5.60 0.61
C VAL A 113 -16.67 4.16 0.41
N THR A 114 -17.34 3.86 -0.71
CA THR A 114 -17.83 2.52 -1.02
C THR A 114 -16.69 1.54 -1.31
N SER A 115 -15.64 1.98 -2.01
CA SER A 115 -14.44 1.17 -2.22
C SER A 115 -13.73 0.82 -0.91
N VAL A 116 -13.66 1.76 0.04
CA VAL A 116 -13.10 1.48 1.39
C VAL A 116 -13.96 0.47 2.13
N ALA A 117 -15.29 0.62 2.11
CA ALA A 117 -16.20 -0.32 2.78
C ALA A 117 -16.02 -1.75 2.24
N SER A 118 -15.95 -1.93 0.91
CA SER A 118 -15.73 -3.24 0.30
C SER A 118 -14.33 -3.81 0.63
N LEU A 119 -13.30 -2.96 0.69
CA LEU A 119 -11.98 -3.38 1.18
C LEU A 119 -12.04 -3.83 2.64
N CYS A 120 -12.84 -3.17 3.49
CA CYS A 120 -13.03 -3.54 4.89
C CYS A 120 -13.68 -4.92 5.03
N GLU A 121 -14.62 -5.29 4.17
CA GLU A 121 -15.18 -6.65 4.11
C GLU A 121 -14.09 -7.68 3.77
N ALA A 122 -13.23 -7.38 2.79
CA ALA A 122 -12.10 -8.24 2.43
C ALA A 122 -11.08 -8.41 3.57
N LEU A 123 -10.87 -7.39 4.41
CA LEU A 123 -10.01 -7.48 5.61
C LEU A 123 -10.57 -8.40 6.69
N GLN A 124 -11.89 -8.60 6.71
CA GLN A 124 -12.57 -9.46 7.69
C GLN A 124 -12.59 -10.93 7.28
N ASP A 125 -12.23 -11.24 6.03
CA ASP A 125 -12.12 -12.61 5.54
C ASP A 125 -11.00 -13.39 6.29
N PRO A 126 -11.27 -14.59 6.83
CA PRO A 126 -10.26 -15.39 7.55
C PRO A 126 -8.99 -15.72 6.73
N SER A 127 -9.14 -15.84 5.41
CA SER A 127 -8.05 -16.15 4.48
C SER A 127 -7.19 -14.94 4.15
N CYS A 128 -7.68 -13.71 4.36
CA CYS A 128 -6.94 -12.47 4.14
C CYS A 128 -5.60 -12.48 4.87
N LYS A 129 -4.53 -12.09 4.15
CA LYS A 129 -3.14 -12.07 4.67
C LYS A 129 -2.58 -10.66 4.81
N LEU A 130 -3.42 -9.65 4.57
CA LEU A 130 -2.96 -8.27 4.53
C LEU A 130 -2.51 -7.79 5.91
N THR A 131 -1.27 -7.32 5.98
CA THR A 131 -0.65 -6.81 7.21
C THR A 131 -0.33 -5.32 7.11
N THR A 132 -0.16 -4.80 5.89
CA THR A 132 0.13 -3.40 5.62
C THR A 132 -0.85 -2.82 4.62
N LEU A 133 -1.50 -1.72 5.01
CA LEU A 133 -2.46 -0.98 4.17
C LEU A 133 -2.10 0.50 4.16
N ASN A 134 -1.91 1.05 2.98
CA ASN A 134 -1.64 2.47 2.77
C ASN A 134 -2.71 3.08 1.86
N LEU A 135 -3.51 3.99 2.43
CA LEU A 135 -4.57 4.73 1.75
C LEU A 135 -4.26 6.24 1.66
N ARG A 136 -2.98 6.61 1.78
CA ARG A 136 -2.55 8.01 1.81
C ARG A 136 -3.09 8.79 0.59
N GLY A 137 -3.60 10.00 0.81
CA GLY A 137 -4.08 10.84 -0.28
C GLY A 137 -5.40 10.36 -0.91
N GLY A 138 -6.05 9.35 -0.33
CA GLY A 138 -7.40 8.95 -0.71
C GLY A 138 -8.46 9.90 -0.15
N SER A 139 -9.67 9.86 -0.71
CA SER A 139 -10.84 10.58 -0.18
C SER A 139 -11.41 9.90 1.06
N ILE A 140 -10.54 9.60 2.03
CA ILE A 140 -10.91 8.93 3.29
C ILE A 140 -11.56 9.96 4.21
N THR A 141 -12.85 9.76 4.50
CA THR A 141 -13.65 10.57 5.42
C THR A 141 -13.81 9.86 6.77
N ASP A 142 -14.39 10.52 7.77
CA ASP A 142 -14.70 9.89 9.06
C ASP A 142 -15.60 8.64 8.91
N THR A 143 -16.49 8.62 7.91
CA THR A 143 -17.29 7.44 7.57
C THR A 143 -16.44 6.27 7.09
N SER A 144 -15.46 6.53 6.20
CA SER A 144 -14.51 5.50 5.76
C SER A 144 -13.66 4.99 6.92
N VAL A 145 -13.27 5.87 7.83
CA VAL A 145 -12.51 5.51 9.04
C VAL A 145 -13.35 4.64 9.96
N ALA A 146 -14.65 4.91 10.13
CA ALA A 146 -15.53 4.05 10.92
C ALA A 146 -15.58 2.61 10.37
N SER A 147 -15.74 2.42 9.06
CA SER A 147 -15.69 1.08 8.44
C SER A 147 -14.34 0.38 8.63
N LEU A 148 -13.23 1.13 8.54
CA LEU A 148 -11.90 0.60 8.84
C LEU A 148 -11.77 0.19 10.31
N CYS A 149 -12.35 0.95 11.23
CA CYS A 149 -12.35 0.66 12.66
C CYS A 149 -13.13 -0.61 12.98
N GLU A 150 -14.29 -0.84 12.35
CA GLU A 150 -15.03 -2.09 12.46
C GLU A 150 -14.18 -3.29 11.98
N ALA A 151 -13.51 -3.16 10.83
CA ALA A 151 -12.63 -4.19 10.32
C ALA A 151 -11.43 -4.46 11.25
N LEU A 152 -10.82 -3.42 11.83
CA LEU A 152 -9.72 -3.55 12.81
C LEU A 152 -10.14 -4.28 14.09
N GLN A 153 -11.40 -4.18 14.48
CA GLN A 153 -11.96 -4.86 15.65
C GLN A 153 -12.33 -6.32 15.36
N HIS A 154 -12.40 -6.72 14.08
CA HIS A 154 -12.73 -8.08 13.69
C HIS A 154 -11.55 -9.06 13.94
N PRO A 155 -11.79 -10.24 14.52
CA PRO A 155 -10.73 -11.18 14.93
C PRO A 155 -9.87 -11.69 13.76
N SER A 156 -10.46 -11.83 12.57
CA SER A 156 -9.77 -12.26 11.35
C SER A 156 -8.81 -11.21 10.80
N CYS A 157 -9.00 -9.92 11.12
CA CYS A 157 -8.17 -8.86 10.57
C CYS A 157 -6.72 -9.02 11.05
N LYS A 158 -5.78 -8.98 10.10
CA LYS A 158 -4.33 -9.19 10.35
C LYS A 158 -3.53 -7.91 10.22
N LEU A 159 -4.21 -6.77 10.06
CA LEU A 159 -3.56 -5.50 9.80
C LEU A 159 -2.72 -5.04 11.00
N THR A 160 -1.46 -4.74 10.73
CA THR A 160 -0.48 -4.27 11.72
C THR A 160 0.03 -2.87 11.41
N SER A 161 -0.01 -2.46 10.14
CA SER A 161 0.39 -1.14 9.67
C SER A 161 -0.71 -0.49 8.83
N LEU A 162 -1.08 0.74 9.20
CA LEU A 162 -2.11 1.51 8.53
C LEU A 162 -1.65 2.96 8.31
N ASN A 163 -1.75 3.42 7.06
CA ASN A 163 -1.47 4.80 6.70
C ASN A 163 -2.71 5.48 6.12
N LEU A 164 -3.18 6.51 6.84
CA LEU A 164 -4.32 7.38 6.51
C LEU A 164 -3.86 8.83 6.33
N GLY A 165 -2.60 9.06 5.98
CA GLY A 165 -2.08 10.42 5.78
C GLY A 165 -2.72 11.13 4.60
N ILE A 166 -2.68 12.47 4.58
CA ILE A 166 -3.29 13.31 3.52
C ILE A 166 -4.73 12.85 3.25
N SER A 167 -5.54 12.74 4.30
CA SER A 167 -6.94 12.36 4.19
C SER A 167 -7.84 13.49 4.71
N SER A 168 -9.16 13.32 4.64
CA SER A 168 -10.13 14.31 5.13
C SER A 168 -10.66 13.95 6.52
N MET A 169 -9.90 13.18 7.29
CA MET A 169 -10.28 12.74 8.63
C MET A 169 -10.23 13.91 9.63
N THR A 170 -11.21 13.93 10.53
CA THR A 170 -11.33 14.90 11.61
C THR A 170 -11.21 14.22 12.98
N ASP A 171 -11.44 14.96 14.06
CA ASP A 171 -11.49 14.40 15.41
C ASP A 171 -12.54 13.28 15.58
N ILE A 172 -13.63 13.31 14.79
CA ILE A 172 -14.66 12.25 14.81
C ILE A 172 -14.05 10.91 14.40
N GLY A 173 -13.31 10.86 13.29
CA GLY A 173 -12.61 9.65 12.86
C GLY A 173 -11.53 9.20 13.87
N VAL A 174 -10.89 10.15 14.56
CA VAL A 174 -9.93 9.84 15.62
C VAL A 174 -10.60 9.14 16.81
N VAL A 175 -11.80 9.56 17.22
CA VAL A 175 -12.56 8.87 18.28
C VAL A 175 -12.82 7.41 17.89
N CYS A 176 -13.29 7.15 16.67
CA CYS A 176 -13.50 5.78 16.18
C CYS A 176 -12.19 4.97 16.17
N LEU A 177 -11.08 5.56 15.73
CA LEU A 177 -9.76 4.92 15.78
C LEU A 177 -9.34 4.58 17.22
N CYS A 178 -9.61 5.46 18.17
CA CYS A 178 -9.29 5.23 19.58
C CYS A 178 -10.04 4.01 20.12
N GLU A 179 -11.34 3.89 19.84
CA GLU A 179 -12.14 2.72 20.22
C GLU A 179 -11.55 1.43 19.61
N ALA A 180 -11.20 1.45 18.32
CA ALA A 180 -10.58 0.31 17.67
C ALA A 180 -9.21 -0.04 18.27
N LEU A 181 -8.36 0.94 18.56
CA LEU A 181 -7.04 0.74 19.18
C LEU A 181 -7.13 0.14 20.59
N GLN A 182 -8.21 0.41 21.31
CA GLN A 182 -8.47 -0.13 22.64
C GLN A 182 -9.09 -1.54 22.60
N HIS A 183 -9.57 -1.98 21.44
CA HIS A 183 -10.19 -3.29 21.28
C HIS A 183 -9.16 -4.44 21.28
N PRO A 184 -9.38 -5.55 22.00
CA PRO A 184 -8.41 -6.62 22.15
C PRO A 184 -8.01 -7.32 20.83
N SER A 185 -8.94 -7.39 19.87
CA SER A 185 -8.71 -7.97 18.55
C SER A 185 -7.82 -7.11 17.66
N CYS A 186 -7.72 -5.80 17.92
CA CYS A 186 -6.92 -4.91 17.09
C CYS A 186 -5.44 -5.29 17.18
N LYS A 187 -4.78 -5.42 16.03
CA LYS A 187 -3.37 -5.86 15.91
C LYS A 187 -2.46 -4.72 15.46
N LEU A 188 -3.00 -3.52 15.33
CA LEU A 188 -2.28 -2.37 14.79
C LEU A 188 -1.12 -1.97 15.73
N ASN A 189 0.08 -1.94 15.16
CA ASN A 189 1.29 -1.49 15.85
C ASN A 189 1.86 -0.20 15.24
N THR A 190 1.52 0.10 13.97
CA THR A 190 1.99 1.27 13.22
C THR A 190 0.81 2.03 12.63
N LEU A 191 0.72 3.32 12.93
CA LEU A 191 -0.33 4.21 12.45
C LEU A 191 0.24 5.54 11.95
N THR A 192 -0.14 5.95 10.75
CA THR A 192 0.21 7.26 10.18
C THR A 192 -1.04 8.09 9.91
N LEU A 193 -1.12 9.27 10.52
CA LEU A 193 -2.25 10.22 10.40
C LEU A 193 -1.79 11.61 9.92
N THR A 194 -0.63 11.71 9.30
CA THR A 194 -0.02 12.97 8.83
C THR A 194 -0.96 13.78 7.94
N GLN A 195 -0.97 15.12 8.06
CA GLN A 195 -1.72 16.01 7.17
C GLN A 195 -3.23 15.68 7.10
N ASN A 196 -3.86 15.43 8.25
CA ASN A 196 -5.31 15.35 8.43
C ASN A 196 -5.85 16.62 9.13
N ARG A 197 -7.18 16.72 9.26
CA ARG A 197 -7.86 17.83 9.92
C ARG A 197 -8.12 17.54 11.41
N ILE A 198 -7.11 16.97 12.07
CA ILE A 198 -7.16 16.61 13.50
C ILE A 198 -6.75 17.83 14.31
N THR A 199 -7.54 18.19 15.32
CA THR A 199 -7.26 19.29 16.24
C THR A 199 -6.51 18.80 17.48
N ASP A 200 -6.09 19.72 18.35
CA ASP A 200 -5.49 19.36 19.64
C ASP A 200 -6.41 18.48 20.48
N THR A 201 -7.73 18.62 20.34
CA THR A 201 -8.71 17.77 21.04
C THR A 201 -8.61 16.33 20.59
N GLY A 202 -8.62 16.08 19.27
CA GLY A 202 -8.44 14.74 18.72
C GLY A 202 -7.09 14.13 19.11
N ILE A 203 -6.02 14.93 19.08
CA ILE A 203 -4.67 14.47 19.51
C ILE A 203 -4.66 14.10 21.00
N ALA A 204 -5.30 14.88 21.86
CA ALA A 204 -5.39 14.58 23.29
C ALA A 204 -6.13 13.27 23.56
N ILE A 205 -7.26 13.05 22.87
CA ILE A 205 -8.04 11.80 22.94
C ILE A 205 -7.19 10.62 22.46
N LEU A 206 -6.46 10.79 21.35
CA LEU A 206 -5.56 9.76 20.84
C LEU A 206 -4.51 9.37 21.88
N PHE A 207 -3.80 10.34 22.47
CA PHE A 207 -2.78 10.04 23.47
C PHE A 207 -3.34 9.39 24.74
N GLU A 208 -4.57 9.70 25.13
CA GLU A 208 -5.26 8.98 26.20
C GLU A 208 -5.53 7.52 25.81
N ALA A 209 -6.01 7.27 24.60
CA ALA A 209 -6.30 5.92 24.13
C ALA A 209 -5.06 5.03 24.04
N LEU A 210 -3.90 5.59 23.69
CA LEU A 210 -2.64 4.84 23.62
C LEU A 210 -2.15 4.34 24.98
N GLN A 211 -2.65 4.90 26.08
CA GLN A 211 -2.34 4.44 27.43
C GLN A 211 -3.17 3.20 27.83
N HIS A 212 -4.16 2.81 27.03
CA HIS A 212 -5.01 1.67 27.32
C HIS A 212 -4.23 0.34 27.25
N PRO A 213 -4.43 -0.61 28.19
CA PRO A 213 -3.66 -1.85 28.24
C PRO A 213 -3.72 -2.71 26.97
N SER A 214 -4.88 -2.72 26.30
CA SER A 214 -5.10 -3.45 25.05
C SER A 214 -4.45 -2.81 23.83
N CYS A 215 -4.06 -1.53 23.92
CA CYS A 215 -3.41 -0.84 22.80
C CYS A 215 -2.04 -1.48 22.51
N LYS A 216 -1.81 -1.83 21.24
CA LYS A 216 -0.58 -2.46 20.73
C LYS A 216 0.27 -1.51 19.89
N LEU A 217 -0.14 -0.25 19.78
CA LEU A 217 0.55 0.74 18.97
C LEU A 217 1.93 1.03 19.57
N THR A 218 2.96 0.97 18.73
CA THR A 218 4.36 1.27 19.08
C THR A 218 4.93 2.38 18.20
N THR A 219 4.38 2.56 17.00
CA THR A 219 4.77 3.60 16.05
C THR A 219 3.58 4.47 15.70
N LEU A 220 3.69 5.78 15.94
CA LEU A 220 2.70 6.77 15.55
C LEU A 220 3.36 7.91 14.77
N ASN A 221 2.78 8.27 13.63
CA ASN A 221 3.22 9.42 12.84
C ASN A 221 2.09 10.46 12.68
N LEU A 222 2.31 11.63 13.28
CA LEU A 222 1.44 12.81 13.25
C LEU A 222 2.09 13.98 12.48
N GLY A 223 3.18 13.75 11.74
CA GLY A 223 3.91 14.80 11.02
C GLY A 223 3.00 15.68 10.16
N ASN A 224 3.22 16.99 10.20
CA ASN A 224 2.41 18.01 9.51
C ASN A 224 0.90 17.97 9.84
N SER A 225 0.51 17.43 11.00
CA SER A 225 -0.80 17.69 11.60
C SER A 225 -0.76 18.99 12.41
N PHE A 226 -1.90 19.65 12.60
CA PHE A 226 -1.97 20.90 13.36
C PHE A 226 -1.76 20.62 14.86
N THR A 227 -0.52 20.74 15.34
CA THR A 227 -0.16 20.64 16.75
C THR A 227 0.08 22.04 17.31
N THR A 228 -0.68 22.45 18.33
CA THR A 228 -0.34 23.64 19.14
C THR A 228 0.37 23.22 20.44
N ASP A 229 0.79 24.19 21.25
CA ASP A 229 1.33 23.96 22.61
C ASP A 229 0.41 23.06 23.47
N THR A 230 -0.90 23.08 23.21
CA THR A 230 -1.89 22.25 23.91
C THR A 230 -1.68 20.76 23.61
N SER A 231 -1.42 20.40 22.35
CA SER A 231 -1.12 19.01 21.97
C SER A 231 0.21 18.53 22.57
N VAL A 232 1.21 19.42 22.67
CA VAL A 232 2.50 19.12 23.31
C VAL A 232 2.32 18.86 24.81
N ALA A 233 1.49 19.66 25.51
CA ALA A 233 1.16 19.41 26.91
C ALA A 233 0.48 18.04 27.10
N SER A 234 -0.41 17.66 26.19
CA SER A 234 -1.09 16.35 26.21
C SER A 234 -0.11 15.20 25.98
N LEU A 235 0.84 15.34 25.05
CA LEU A 235 1.93 14.40 24.87
C LEU A 235 2.79 14.27 26.13
N CYS A 236 3.21 15.40 26.71
CA CYS A 236 4.02 15.41 27.94
C CYS A 236 3.32 14.71 29.11
N ARG A 237 1.99 14.81 29.20
CA ARG A 237 1.19 14.08 30.19
C ARG A 237 1.20 12.57 29.89
N ALA A 238 0.98 12.19 28.64
CA ALA A 238 0.94 10.78 28.23
C ALA A 238 2.31 10.08 28.41
N LEU A 239 3.41 10.75 28.09
CA LEU A 239 4.77 10.23 28.25
C LEU A 239 5.16 9.94 29.71
N LYS A 240 4.53 10.61 30.68
CA LYS A 240 4.74 10.36 32.11
C LYS A 240 3.99 9.12 32.60
N HIS A 241 3.06 8.62 31.82
CA HIS A 241 2.25 7.47 32.21
C HIS A 241 2.99 6.17 31.92
N SER A 242 3.05 5.26 32.91
CA SER A 242 3.82 4.01 32.82
C SER A 242 3.30 3.02 31.77
N SER A 243 2.07 3.21 31.30
CA SER A 243 1.46 2.39 30.25
C SER A 243 1.72 2.90 28.83
N PHE A 244 2.47 3.98 28.65
CA PHE A 244 2.79 4.49 27.32
C PHE A 244 3.79 3.57 26.60
N LYS A 245 3.38 2.97 25.47
CA LYS A 245 4.15 1.92 24.77
C LYS A 245 4.82 2.38 23.48
N LEU A 246 4.62 3.62 23.04
CA LEU A 246 5.23 4.08 21.78
C LEU A 246 6.75 4.10 21.91
N THR A 247 7.41 3.45 20.95
CA THR A 247 8.87 3.49 20.77
C THR A 247 9.25 4.52 19.71
N THR A 248 8.34 4.85 18.81
CA THR A 248 8.56 5.76 17.70
C THR A 248 7.39 6.73 17.60
N LEU A 249 7.67 8.03 17.74
CA LEU A 249 6.68 9.10 17.59
C LEU A 249 7.26 10.18 16.66
N ASN A 250 6.65 10.37 15.50
CA ASN A 250 7.00 11.43 14.57
C ASN A 250 5.99 12.58 14.71
N LEU A 251 6.47 13.75 15.10
CA LEU A 251 5.68 14.98 15.26
C LEU A 251 5.96 15.95 14.09
N PRO A 252 5.11 16.97 13.87
CA PRO A 252 5.40 18.04 12.92
C PRO A 252 6.73 18.71 13.26
N SER A 253 7.51 19.02 12.21
CA SER A 253 8.72 19.84 12.30
C SER A 253 8.39 21.32 12.44
#